data_AF-A0A768C8I8-F1
#
_entry.id   AF-A0A768C8I8-F1
#
_cell.length_a   1.000
_cell.length_b   1.000
_cell.length_c   1.000
_cell.angle_alpha   90.00
_cell.angle_beta   90.00
_cell.angle_gamma   90.00
#
_symmetry.space_group_name_H-M   'P 1'
#
loop_
_entity.id
_entity.type
_entity.pdbx_description
1 polymer ?
#
loop_
_entity_poly.entity_id
_entity_poly.type
_entity_poly.pdbx_seq_one_letter_code
_entity_poly.pdbx_strand_id
1 'polypeptide(L)'
;KLHMPIERKPWSLAANGGEVVKANKFTRFMGTSNTNMSGGSRKFVSSQRQDAAFIKRFLIVEMERPSEVALTNVLLKRYNNLPMLVIEKFVSVAVAVNNTGTDDSVMDIRQLVAWVGTSMTLKTMSLLDTFKIAFASALPAHATGMVLEAIDLILGDDKNRTMEYYTAKK
;
A
#
# COMPACT_ATOMS: atom_id res chain seq x y z
N LYS A 1 0.83 -23.50 -15.87
CA LYS A 1 1.40 -23.46 -17.25
C LYS A 1 2.76 -22.76 -17.36
N LEU A 2 3.27 -22.08 -16.31
CA LEU A 2 4.54 -21.35 -16.36
C LEU A 2 5.79 -22.16 -15.97
N HIS A 3 5.67 -23.43 -15.59
CA HIS A 3 6.83 -24.26 -15.20
C HIS A 3 7.91 -24.35 -16.29
N MET A 4 7.49 -24.65 -17.53
CA MET A 4 8.43 -24.85 -18.65
C MET A 4 9.29 -23.62 -18.93
N PRO A 5 8.72 -22.41 -19.14
CA PRO A 5 9.54 -21.25 -19.44
C PRO A 5 10.40 -20.79 -18.25
N ILE A 6 9.97 -20.99 -16.99
CA ILE A 6 10.78 -20.70 -15.80
C ILE A 6 12.01 -21.60 -15.71
N GLU A 7 11.85 -22.88 -16.06
CA GLU A 7 12.97 -23.84 -16.13
C GLU A 7 13.81 -23.71 -17.40
N ARG A 8 13.53 -22.70 -18.24
CA ARG A 8 14.14 -22.52 -19.58
C ARG A 8 13.96 -23.73 -20.49
N LYS A 9 12.93 -24.53 -20.25
CA LYS A 9 12.57 -25.65 -21.13
C LYS A 9 11.74 -25.13 -22.32
N PRO A 10 11.85 -25.78 -23.49
CA PRO A 10 11.00 -25.47 -24.63
C PRO A 10 9.51 -25.58 -24.23
N TRP A 11 8.75 -24.55 -24.52
CA TRP A 11 7.34 -24.46 -24.16
C TRP A 11 6.48 -24.60 -25.42
N SER A 12 5.70 -25.69 -25.50
CA SER A 12 4.77 -25.89 -26.61
C SER A 12 3.47 -25.11 -26.37
N LEU A 13 3.10 -24.27 -27.34
CA LEU A 13 1.86 -23.53 -27.38
C LEU A 13 0.83 -24.33 -28.18
N ALA A 14 -0.04 -25.05 -27.48
CA ALA A 14 -1.13 -25.81 -28.10
C ALA A 14 -2.05 -24.93 -28.97
N ALA A 15 -2.17 -23.64 -28.65
CA ALA A 15 -2.97 -22.68 -29.41
C ALA A 15 -2.42 -22.35 -30.80
N ASN A 16 -1.11 -22.53 -31.03
CA ASN A 16 -0.42 -22.22 -32.28
C ASN A 16 0.01 -23.51 -33.01
N GLY A 17 -0.86 -24.52 -33.06
CA GLY A 17 -0.57 -25.78 -33.78
C GLY A 17 0.65 -26.54 -33.23
N GLY A 18 1.01 -26.32 -31.96
CA GLY A 18 2.15 -26.98 -31.31
C GLY A 18 3.48 -26.24 -31.41
N GLU A 19 3.49 -24.98 -31.86
CA GLU A 19 4.68 -24.12 -31.89
C GLU A 19 5.49 -24.21 -30.58
N VAL A 20 6.78 -24.46 -30.71
CA VAL A 20 7.69 -24.61 -29.58
C VAL A 20 8.49 -23.33 -29.38
N VAL A 21 8.15 -22.60 -28.33
CA VAL A 21 8.85 -21.37 -27.96
C VAL A 21 10.01 -21.71 -27.02
N LYS A 22 11.20 -21.23 -27.35
CA LYS A 22 12.36 -21.25 -26.45
C LYS A 22 12.51 -19.88 -25.81
N ALA A 23 12.50 -19.83 -24.48
CA ALA A 23 12.75 -18.58 -23.76
C ALA A 23 14.15 -18.05 -24.11
N ASN A 24 14.23 -16.75 -24.41
CA ASN A 24 15.50 -16.09 -24.66
C ASN A 24 16.39 -16.13 -23.40
N LYS A 25 17.72 -16.19 -23.56
CA LYS A 25 18.67 -16.18 -22.43
C LYS A 25 18.51 -14.97 -21.49
N PHE A 26 17.96 -13.87 -21.99
CA PHE A 26 17.71 -12.65 -21.23
C PHE A 26 16.32 -12.57 -20.59
N THR A 27 15.43 -13.53 -20.84
CA THR A 27 14.13 -13.58 -20.16
C THR A 27 14.31 -13.73 -18.65
N ARG A 28 13.55 -12.95 -17.88
CA ARG A 28 13.48 -12.99 -16.42
C ARG A 28 12.03 -13.08 -15.98
N PHE A 29 11.77 -13.78 -14.88
CA PHE A 29 10.45 -13.90 -14.28
C PHE A 29 10.46 -13.16 -12.96
N MET A 30 9.59 -12.17 -12.83
CA MET A 30 9.36 -11.42 -11.60
C MET A 30 7.85 -11.37 -11.40
N GLY A 31 7.42 -11.55 -10.15
CA GLY A 31 6.02 -11.48 -9.78
C GLY A 31 5.90 -10.83 -8.41
N THR A 32 4.85 -10.05 -8.24
CA THR A 32 4.46 -9.47 -6.95
C THR A 32 3.20 -10.16 -6.46
N SER A 33 3.13 -10.50 -5.19
CA SER A 33 1.97 -11.14 -4.59
C SER A 33 1.79 -10.63 -3.17
N ASN A 34 0.53 -10.48 -2.75
CA ASN A 34 0.20 -10.09 -1.38
C ASN A 34 0.28 -11.26 -0.39
N THR A 35 0.44 -12.48 -0.90
CA THR A 35 0.62 -13.70 -0.12
C THR A 35 1.84 -14.46 -0.62
N ASN A 36 2.35 -15.40 0.17
CA ASN A 36 3.38 -16.36 -0.25
C ASN A 36 2.89 -17.43 -1.26
N MET A 37 1.84 -17.12 -2.04
CA MET A 37 1.21 -17.98 -3.04
C MET A 37 0.54 -19.25 -2.47
N SER A 38 0.37 -19.34 -1.14
CA SER A 38 -0.30 -20.45 -0.46
C SER A 38 -1.81 -20.50 -0.69
N GLY A 39 -2.42 -19.37 -1.08
CA GLY A 39 -3.87 -19.22 -1.13
C GLY A 39 -4.51 -19.25 0.26
N GLY A 40 -5.83 -19.11 0.32
CA GLY A 40 -6.59 -19.25 1.58
C GLY A 40 -6.46 -18.10 2.58
N SER A 41 -5.81 -16.99 2.20
CA SER A 41 -5.89 -15.75 2.97
C SER A 41 -7.35 -15.25 2.96
N ARG A 42 -7.95 -15.07 4.14
CA ARG A 42 -9.28 -14.48 4.28
C ARG A 42 -9.38 -13.08 3.66
N LYS A 43 -8.28 -12.32 3.67
CA LYS A 43 -8.20 -10.99 3.06
C LYS A 43 -8.12 -11.05 1.53
N PHE A 44 -7.46 -12.08 0.98
CA PHE A 44 -7.28 -12.24 -0.46
C PHE A 44 -7.98 -13.51 -0.95
N VAL A 45 -9.31 -13.55 -0.82
CA VAL A 45 -10.15 -14.73 -1.13
C VAL A 45 -9.98 -15.21 -2.58
N SER A 46 -9.74 -14.29 -3.53
CA SER A 46 -9.48 -14.63 -4.92
C SER A 46 -8.07 -15.16 -5.20
N SER A 47 -7.17 -15.15 -4.21
CA SER A 47 -5.81 -15.67 -4.38
C SER A 47 -5.82 -17.18 -4.53
N GLN A 48 -5.50 -17.63 -5.73
CA GLN A 48 -5.36 -19.03 -6.08
C GLN A 48 -4.07 -19.59 -5.49
N ARG A 49 -4.19 -20.71 -4.76
CA ARG A 49 -3.04 -21.48 -4.29
C ARG A 49 -2.22 -21.97 -5.48
N GLN A 50 -0.92 -21.66 -5.48
CA GLN A 50 0.02 -22.23 -6.44
C GLN A 50 0.54 -23.57 -5.93
N ASP A 51 0.93 -24.46 -6.84
CA ASP A 51 1.53 -25.73 -6.45
C ASP A 51 2.92 -25.52 -5.85
N ALA A 52 3.31 -26.41 -4.94
CA ALA A 52 4.56 -26.30 -4.20
C ALA A 52 5.80 -26.34 -5.11
N ALA A 53 5.73 -27.04 -6.24
CA ALA A 53 6.85 -27.08 -7.17
C ALA A 53 7.01 -25.71 -7.83
N PHE A 54 5.93 -25.04 -8.23
CA PHE A 54 5.97 -23.69 -8.80
C PHE A 54 6.59 -22.70 -7.83
N ILE A 55 6.13 -22.70 -6.57
CA ILE A 55 6.63 -21.81 -5.52
C ILE A 55 8.15 -21.96 -5.33
N LYS A 56 8.66 -23.19 -5.30
CA LYS A 56 10.10 -23.48 -5.15
C LYS A 56 10.99 -22.93 -6.28
N ARG A 57 10.41 -22.51 -7.42
CA ARG A 57 11.17 -21.94 -8.56
C ARG A 57 11.37 -20.43 -8.44
N PHE A 58 10.78 -19.78 -7.44
CA PHE A 58 10.98 -18.36 -7.15
C PHE A 58 11.80 -18.17 -5.88
N LEU A 59 12.70 -17.18 -5.92
CA LEU A 59 13.17 -16.54 -4.68
C LEU A 59 12.03 -15.65 -4.18
N ILE A 60 11.45 -16.00 -3.04
CA ILE A 60 10.45 -15.16 -2.38
C ILE A 60 11.18 -14.13 -1.52
N VAL A 61 10.96 -12.86 -1.83
CA VAL A 61 11.42 -11.74 -1.01
C VAL A 61 10.22 -11.20 -0.27
N GLU A 62 10.25 -11.27 1.06
CA GLU A 62 9.23 -10.66 1.90
C GLU A 62 9.40 -9.14 1.85
N MET A 63 8.30 -8.44 1.57
CA MET A 63 8.29 -6.99 1.54
C MET A 63 7.79 -6.49 2.89
N GLU A 64 8.69 -5.89 3.65
CA GLU A 64 8.34 -5.25 4.92
C GLU A 64 7.41 -4.05 4.67
N ARG A 65 6.57 -3.77 5.66
CA ARG A 65 5.75 -2.55 5.65
C ARG A 65 6.69 -1.34 5.64
N PRO A 66 6.34 -0.25 4.94
CA PRO A 66 7.14 0.96 4.95
C PRO A 66 7.38 1.45 6.39
N SER A 67 8.64 1.68 6.75
CA SER A 67 8.99 2.31 8.02
C SER A 67 8.54 3.77 8.04
N GLU A 68 8.48 4.36 9.23
CA GLU A 68 8.22 5.79 9.40
C GLU A 68 9.16 6.64 8.53
N VAL A 69 10.45 6.32 8.54
CA VAL A 69 11.47 6.98 7.70
C VAL A 69 11.14 6.87 6.21
N ALA A 70 10.68 5.70 5.75
CA ALA A 70 10.29 5.50 4.35
C ALA A 70 9.07 6.36 3.99
N LEU A 71 8.06 6.42 4.86
CA LEU A 71 6.86 7.25 4.67
C LEU A 71 7.22 8.75 4.61
N THR A 72 8.04 9.22 5.56
CA THR A 72 8.54 10.61 5.60
C THR A 72 9.31 10.96 4.33
N ASN A 73 10.23 10.11 3.88
CA ASN A 73 11.00 10.35 2.66
C ASN A 73 10.13 10.44 1.41
N VAL A 74 9.07 9.61 1.31
CA VAL A 74 8.12 9.69 0.19
C VAL A 74 7.38 11.01 0.21
N LEU A 75 6.91 11.46 1.37
CA LEU A 75 6.20 12.74 1.47
C LEU A 75 7.11 13.94 1.22
N LEU A 76 8.34 13.96 1.75
CA LEU A 76 9.31 15.02 1.48
C LEU A 76 9.63 15.13 -0.01
N LYS A 77 9.77 14.00 -0.70
CA LYS A 77 10.04 13.99 -2.14
C LYS A 77 8.86 14.50 -2.97
N ARG A 78 7.63 14.18 -2.56
CA ARG A 78 6.41 14.52 -3.32
C ARG A 78 5.84 15.90 -2.98
N TYR A 79 5.95 16.32 -1.73
CA TYR A 79 5.39 17.55 -1.17
C TYR A 79 6.49 18.38 -0.52
N ASN A 80 7.52 18.71 -1.28
CA ASN A 80 8.73 19.42 -0.82
C ASN A 80 8.47 20.85 -0.29
N ASN A 81 7.27 21.38 -0.50
CA ASN A 81 6.82 22.68 -0.02
C ASN A 81 6.08 22.62 1.32
N LEU A 82 5.78 21.41 1.83
CA LEU A 82 5.15 21.26 3.14
C LEU A 82 6.20 21.33 4.24
N PRO A 83 5.93 22.07 5.34
CA PRO A 83 6.79 22.05 6.52
C PRO A 83 6.93 20.63 7.09
N MET A 84 8.13 20.30 7.59
CA MET A 84 8.41 18.98 8.17
C MET A 84 7.42 18.61 9.28
N LEU A 85 7.06 19.57 10.14
CA LEU A 85 6.06 19.37 11.21
C LEU A 85 4.71 18.88 10.67
N VAL A 86 4.31 19.33 9.48
CA VAL A 86 3.06 18.89 8.84
C VAL A 86 3.22 17.47 8.32
N ILE A 87 4.35 17.16 7.66
CA ILE A 87 4.67 15.81 7.18
C ILE A 87 4.67 14.81 8.35
N GLU A 88 5.32 15.15 9.47
CA GLU A 88 5.38 14.33 10.67
C GLU A 88 3.98 14.00 11.22
N LYS A 89 3.03 14.94 11.18
CA LYS A 89 1.63 14.68 11.59
C LYS A 89 0.97 13.60 10.73
N PHE A 90 1.06 13.72 9.41
CA PHE A 90 0.49 12.73 8.49
C PHE A 90 1.14 11.35 8.67
N VAL A 91 2.46 11.31 8.81
CA VAL A 91 3.22 10.07 9.00
C VAL A 91 2.87 9.42 10.36
N SER A 92 2.80 10.21 11.42
CA SER A 92 2.48 9.74 12.78
C SER A 92 1.10 9.09 12.83
N VAL A 93 0.11 9.68 12.15
CA VAL A 93 -1.22 9.08 12.03
C VAL A 93 -1.16 7.78 11.25
N ALA A 94 -0.46 7.72 10.11
CA ALA A 94 -0.33 6.47 9.35
C ALA A 94 0.34 5.34 10.16
N VAL A 95 1.37 5.66 10.94
CA VAL A 95 2.02 4.71 11.86
C VAL A 95 1.04 4.26 12.95
N ALA A 96 0.31 5.17 13.58
CA ALA A 96 -0.65 4.83 14.61
C ALA A 96 -1.79 3.94 14.09
N VAL A 97 -2.32 4.26 12.90
CA VAL A 97 -3.31 3.45 12.20
C VAL A 97 -2.78 2.04 11.94
N ASN A 98 -1.54 1.92 11.44
CA ASN A 98 -0.91 0.62 11.21
C ASN A 98 -0.66 -0.18 12.51
N ASN A 99 -0.47 0.51 13.64
CA ASN A 99 -0.28 -0.09 14.96
C ASN A 99 -1.58 -0.55 15.62
N THR A 100 -2.75 -0.22 15.07
CA THR A 100 -4.04 -0.78 15.54
C THR A 100 -4.13 -2.30 15.34
N GLY A 101 -3.25 -2.89 14.52
CA GLY A 101 -3.15 -4.32 14.31
C GLY A 101 -4.27 -4.92 13.46
N THR A 102 -5.13 -4.09 12.87
CA THR A 102 -6.23 -4.56 12.04
C THR A 102 -5.81 -4.66 10.58
N ASP A 103 -5.82 -5.88 10.04
CA ASP A 103 -5.43 -6.12 8.65
C ASP A 103 -6.28 -5.34 7.65
N ASP A 104 -7.51 -4.96 8.02
CA ASP A 104 -8.42 -4.19 7.18
C ASP A 104 -8.06 -2.69 7.09
N SER A 105 -7.21 -2.16 7.98
CA SER A 105 -6.93 -0.71 8.08
C SER A 105 -5.49 -0.30 7.81
N VAL A 106 -4.72 -1.12 7.08
CA VAL A 106 -3.33 -0.77 6.77
C VAL A 106 -3.26 0.46 5.87
N MET A 107 -2.61 1.52 6.38
CA MET A 107 -2.31 2.74 5.65
C MET A 107 -0.90 2.64 5.03
N ASP A 108 -0.86 2.21 3.77
CA ASP A 108 0.37 2.14 2.98
C ASP A 108 0.77 3.52 2.40
N ILE A 109 1.90 3.57 1.68
CA ILE A 109 2.37 4.79 1.00
C ILE A 109 1.28 5.41 0.11
N ARG A 110 0.48 4.59 -0.59
CA ARG A 110 -0.55 5.08 -1.51
C ARG A 110 -1.66 5.78 -0.73
N GLN A 111 -2.11 5.19 0.37
CA GLN A 111 -3.16 5.75 1.22
C GLN A 111 -2.68 7.03 1.93
N LEU A 112 -1.45 7.05 2.42
CA LEU A 112 -0.83 8.25 2.99
C LEU A 112 -0.76 9.40 1.98
N VAL A 113 -0.26 9.12 0.77
CA VAL A 113 -0.16 10.10 -0.30
C VAL A 113 -1.55 10.57 -0.77
N ALA A 114 -2.54 9.66 -0.83
CA ALA A 114 -3.91 10.01 -1.17
C ALA A 114 -4.49 10.98 -0.15
N TRP A 115 -4.30 10.72 1.15
CA TRP A 115 -4.79 11.63 2.20
C TRP A 115 -4.14 13.01 2.11
N VAL A 116 -2.80 13.10 2.02
CA VAL A 116 -2.11 14.38 1.87
C VAL A 116 -2.59 15.12 0.61
N GLY A 117 -2.75 14.40 -0.51
CA GLY A 117 -3.28 14.96 -1.75
C GLY A 117 -4.71 15.51 -1.61
N THR A 118 -5.59 14.78 -0.93
CA THR A 118 -6.95 15.21 -0.63
C THR A 118 -6.94 16.44 0.28
N SER A 119 -6.15 16.46 1.34
CA SER A 119 -6.03 17.63 2.23
C SER A 119 -5.46 18.85 1.52
N MET A 120 -4.53 18.67 0.59
CA MET A 120 -3.99 19.75 -0.24
C MET A 120 -4.97 20.26 -1.30
N THR A 121 -5.93 19.44 -1.72
CA THR A 121 -6.97 19.82 -2.69
C THR A 121 -8.12 20.54 -1.97
N LEU A 122 -8.54 19.99 -0.83
CA LEU A 122 -9.65 20.48 -0.01
C LEU A 122 -9.13 21.27 1.19
N LYS A 123 -8.34 22.32 0.91
CA LYS A 123 -7.52 23.00 1.93
C LYS A 123 -8.29 23.66 3.07
N THR A 124 -9.56 23.96 2.86
CA THR A 124 -10.47 24.57 3.84
C THR A 124 -11.18 23.55 4.72
N MET A 125 -11.12 22.27 4.38
CA MET A 125 -11.67 21.19 5.19
C MET A 125 -10.68 20.79 6.29
N SER A 126 -11.22 20.23 7.37
CA SER A 126 -10.40 19.72 8.46
C SER A 126 -9.55 18.53 8.02
N LEU A 127 -8.42 18.30 8.70
CA LEU A 127 -7.61 17.10 8.50
C LEU A 127 -8.43 15.83 8.75
N LEU A 128 -9.34 15.84 9.73
CA LEU A 128 -10.24 14.73 10.01
C LEU A 128 -11.19 14.43 8.85
N ASP A 129 -11.81 15.44 8.25
CA ASP A 129 -12.77 15.21 7.16
C ASP A 129 -12.06 14.73 5.89
N THR A 130 -10.90 15.31 5.60
CA THR A 130 -10.08 14.88 4.45
C THR A 130 -9.52 13.48 4.65
N PHE A 131 -9.24 13.07 5.90
CA PHE A 131 -8.89 11.70 6.26
C PHE A 131 -10.06 10.73 6.03
N LYS A 132 -11.27 11.11 6.46
CA LYS A 132 -12.49 10.31 6.23
C LYS A 132 -12.76 10.11 4.74
N ILE A 133 -12.61 11.17 3.94
CA ILE A 133 -12.78 11.12 2.49
C ILE A 133 -11.73 10.20 1.85
N ALA A 134 -10.46 10.41 2.17
CA ALA A 134 -9.37 9.72 1.49
C ALA A 134 -9.18 8.25 1.91
N PHE A 135 -9.56 7.91 3.15
CA PHE A 135 -9.23 6.63 3.74
C PHE A 135 -10.39 5.99 4.49
N ALA A 136 -10.93 6.64 5.53
CA ALA A 136 -11.82 5.96 6.47
C ALA A 136 -13.16 5.51 5.85
N SER A 137 -13.64 6.20 4.81
CA SER A 137 -14.88 5.86 4.09
C SER A 137 -14.81 4.51 3.35
N ALA A 138 -13.61 4.05 3.01
CA ALA A 138 -13.39 2.77 2.34
C ALA A 138 -13.25 1.60 3.33
N LEU A 139 -13.23 1.87 4.64
CA LEU A 139 -13.03 0.87 5.66
C LEU A 139 -14.34 0.18 6.07
N PRO A 140 -14.29 -1.11 6.45
CA PRO A 140 -15.39 -1.76 7.14
C PRO A 140 -15.76 -1.05 8.46
N ALA A 141 -17.04 -1.08 8.83
CA ALA A 141 -17.55 -0.39 10.02
C ALA A 141 -16.81 -0.73 11.32
N HIS A 142 -16.37 -2.00 11.49
CA HIS A 142 -15.61 -2.42 12.67
C HIS A 142 -14.21 -1.81 12.73
N ALA A 143 -13.59 -1.53 11.58
CA ALA A 143 -12.25 -0.94 11.52
C ALA A 143 -12.28 0.59 11.64
N THR A 144 -13.35 1.23 11.15
CA THR A 144 -13.48 2.70 11.13
C THR A 144 -13.32 3.31 12.52
N GLY A 145 -13.94 2.74 13.56
CA GLY A 145 -13.85 3.28 14.93
C GLY A 145 -12.41 3.35 15.45
N MET A 146 -11.67 2.25 15.36
CA MET A 146 -10.27 2.17 15.83
C MET A 146 -9.35 3.15 15.10
N VAL A 147 -9.56 3.31 13.79
CA VAL A 147 -8.77 4.23 12.98
C VAL A 147 -9.07 5.69 13.33
N LEU A 148 -10.34 6.01 13.62
CA LEU A 148 -10.73 7.34 14.08
C LEU A 148 -10.21 7.65 15.50
N GLU A 149 -10.09 6.66 16.36
CA GLU A 149 -9.42 6.82 17.66
C GLU A 149 -7.91 7.09 17.49
N ALA A 150 -7.25 6.44 16.51
CA ALA A 150 -5.83 6.65 16.24
C ALA A 150 -5.54 8.10 15.79
N ILE A 151 -6.37 8.67 14.90
CA ILE A 151 -6.20 10.08 14.50
C ILE A 151 -6.49 11.03 15.66
N ASP A 152 -7.48 10.71 16.49
CA ASP A 152 -7.82 11.50 17.67
C ASP A 152 -6.68 11.54 18.68
N LEU A 153 -6.02 10.40 18.91
CA LEU A 153 -4.90 10.28 19.83
C LEU A 153 -3.64 11.02 19.35
N ILE A 154 -3.36 10.99 18.04
CA ILE A 154 -2.16 11.61 17.47
C ILE A 154 -2.32 13.11 17.23
N LEU A 155 -3.49 13.55 16.76
CA LEU A 155 -3.71 14.94 16.40
C LEU A 155 -4.45 15.74 17.48
N GLY A 156 -5.24 15.11 18.34
CA GLY A 156 -6.06 15.85 19.32
C GLY A 156 -6.91 16.93 18.64
N ASP A 157 -6.77 18.18 19.06
CA ASP A 157 -7.48 19.31 18.45
C ASP A 157 -6.98 19.68 17.05
N ASP A 158 -5.73 19.30 16.70
CA ASP A 158 -5.15 19.63 15.39
C ASP A 158 -5.87 18.92 14.24
N LYS A 159 -6.64 17.86 14.53
CA LYS A 159 -7.48 17.18 13.52
C LYS A 159 -8.54 18.12 12.91
N ASN A 160 -8.96 19.13 13.68
CA ASN A 160 -9.93 20.14 13.26
C ASN A 160 -9.30 21.30 12.49
N ARG A 161 -7.96 21.39 12.46
CA ARG A 161 -7.24 22.37 11.65
C ARG A 161 -7.29 21.99 10.18
N THR A 162 -7.08 22.98 9.32
CA THR A 162 -7.16 22.83 7.86
C THR A 162 -5.76 22.88 7.25
N MET A 163 -5.59 22.39 6.03
CA MET A 163 -4.29 22.55 5.35
C MET A 163 -3.95 24.01 5.04
N GLU A 164 -4.97 24.85 4.88
CA GLU A 164 -4.78 26.29 4.75
C GLU A 164 -4.12 26.88 6.00
N TYR A 165 -4.53 26.48 7.20
CA TYR A 165 -3.89 26.90 8.46
C TYR A 165 -2.38 26.58 8.48
N TYR A 166 -1.99 25.40 7.98
CA TYR A 166 -0.59 24.95 7.98
C TYR A 166 0.24 25.50 6.82
N THR A 167 -0.39 25.97 5.76
CA THR A 167 0.28 26.45 4.54
C THR A 167 0.15 27.94 4.30
N ALA A 168 -0.67 28.63 5.09
CA ALA A 168 -0.71 30.08 5.15
C ALA A 168 0.68 30.60 5.49
N LYS A 169 1.23 31.45 4.61
CA LYS A 169 2.53 32.09 4.82
C LYS A 169 2.49 32.82 6.17
N LYS A 170 3.41 32.49 7.08
CA LYS A 170 3.90 33.45 8.06
C LYS A 170 4.81 34.46 7.35
#